data_AF-A0A379FFB4-F1
#
_entry.id   AF-A0A379FFB4-F1
#
_cell.length_a   1.000
_cell.length_b   1.000
_cell.length_c   1.000
_cell.angle_alpha   90.00
_cell.angle_beta   90.00
_cell.angle_gamma   90.00
#
_symmetry.space_group_name_H-M   'P 1'
#
loop_
_entity.id
_entity.type
_entity.pdbx_description
1 polymer ?
#
loop_
_entity_poly.entity_id
_entity_poly.type
_entity_poly.pdbx_seq_one_letter_code
_entity_poly.pdbx_strand_id
1 'polypeptide(L)' 'MFDIGFSQLLLVMVIGLVFLGPERLPVAVKTIAGWVRALRSLAANVQNELTQELKLQELQESLKKVEEKRICKHYPLS' A
#
# COMPACT_ATOMS: atom_id res chain seq x y z
N MET A 1 -12.38 -8.34 -32.02
CA MET A 1 -11.25 -7.39 -32.00
C MET A 1 -10.69 -7.40 -30.58
N PHE A 2 -9.39 -7.68 -30.42
CA PHE A 2 -8.76 -8.28 -29.23
C PHE A 2 -9.13 -9.75 -29.00
N ASP A 3 -8.73 -10.61 -29.95
CA ASP A 3 -8.57 -12.04 -29.68
C ASP A 3 -7.26 -12.21 -28.88
N ILE A 4 -7.23 -11.72 -27.62
CA ILE A 4 -6.15 -12.00 -26.65
C ILE A 4 -6.30 -13.47 -26.24
N GLY A 5 -6.02 -14.33 -27.21
CA GLY A 5 -5.91 -15.75 -27.05
C GLY A 5 -4.55 -16.10 -26.45
N PHE A 6 -4.46 -17.32 -25.93
CA PHE A 6 -3.24 -17.90 -25.39
C PHE A 6 -2.03 -17.75 -26.34
N SER A 7 -2.27 -17.78 -27.66
CA SER A 7 -1.27 -17.59 -28.71
C SER A 7 -0.59 -16.23 -28.67
N GLN A 8 -1.33 -15.14 -28.43
CA GLN A 8 -0.76 -13.79 -28.37
C GLN A 8 0.12 -13.61 -27.12
N LEU A 9 -0.31 -14.17 -25.98
CA LEU A 9 0.49 -14.17 -24.76
C LEU A 9 1.80 -14.93 -24.96
N LEU A 10 1.74 -16.10 -25.64
CA LEU A 10 2.91 -16.90 -25.99
C LEU A 10 3.86 -16.13 -26.90
N LEU A 11 3.34 -15.45 -27.93
CA LEU A 11 4.14 -14.64 -28.84
C LEU A 11 4.86 -13.50 -28.12
N VAL A 12 4.15 -12.76 -27.25
CA VAL A 12 4.74 -11.68 -26.45
C VAL A 12 5.79 -12.23 -25.48
N MET A 13 5.53 -13.38 -24.86
CA MET A 13 6.51 -14.07 -24.02
C MET A 13 7.78 -14.42 -24.79
N VAL A 14 7.66 -15.04 -25.97
CA VAL A 14 8.81 -15.40 -26.82
C VAL A 14 9.59 -14.16 -27.23
N ILE A 15 8.92 -13.10 -27.70
CA ILE A 15 9.57 -11.85 -28.08
C ILE A 15 10.27 -11.21 -26.87
N GLY A 16 9.62 -11.18 -25.71
CA GLY A 16 10.20 -10.66 -24.47
C GLY A 16 11.44 -11.44 -24.04
N LEU A 17 11.42 -12.77 -24.15
CA LEU A 17 12.56 -13.65 -23.84
C LEU A 17 13.71 -13.46 -24.82
N VAL A 18 13.44 -13.26 -26.12
CA VAL A 18 14.49 -13.04 -27.12
C VAL A 18 15.12 -11.65 -26.97
N PHE A 19 14.30 -10.62 -26.80
CA PHE A 19 14.73 -9.23 -26.76
C PHE A 19 15.46 -8.90 -25.46
N LEU A 20 14.85 -9.26 -24.33
CA LEU A 20 15.42 -9.00 -23.02
C LEU A 20 16.30 -10.15 -22.53
N GLY A 21 16.24 -11.35 -23.10
CA GLY A 21 16.97 -12.53 -22.60
C GLY A 21 16.27 -13.18 -21.39
N PRO A 22 16.12 -14.52 -21.35
CA PRO A 22 15.46 -15.22 -20.23
C PRO A 22 16.16 -15.01 -18.89
N GLU A 23 17.48 -14.81 -18.92
CA GLU A 23 18.31 -14.55 -17.74
C GLU A 23 18.06 -13.14 -17.14
N ARG A 24 17.61 -12.17 -17.95
CA ARG A 24 17.56 -10.75 -17.56
C ARG A 24 16.16 -10.28 -17.16
N LEU A 25 15.12 -10.92 -17.69
CA LEU A 25 13.73 -10.75 -17.24
C LEU A 25 13.54 -10.87 -15.72
N PRO A 26 13.99 -11.96 -15.05
CA PRO A 26 13.82 -12.12 -13.61
C PRO A 26 14.64 -11.09 -12.82
N VAL A 27 15.79 -10.66 -13.36
CA VAL A 27 16.63 -9.62 -12.75
C VAL A 27 15.91 -8.27 -12.79
N ALA A 28 15.30 -7.89 -13.91
CA ALA A 28 14.54 -6.65 -14.04
C ALA A 28 13.34 -6.60 -13.06
N VAL A 29 12.58 -7.70 -12.97
CA VAL A 29 11.45 -7.82 -12.03
C VAL A 29 11.95 -7.71 -10.59
N LYS A 30 13.04 -8.40 -10.23
CA LYS A 30 13.64 -8.32 -8.89
C LYS A 30 14.10 -6.91 -8.54
N THR A 31 14.70 -6.19 -9.49
CA THR A 31 15.13 -4.81 -9.29
C THR A 31 13.91 -3.92 -9.03
N ILE A 32 12.91 -3.94 -9.91
CA ILE A 32 11.69 -3.12 -9.75
C ILE A 32 10.96 -3.47 -8.44
N ALA A 33 10.77 -4.76 -8.16
CA ALA A 33 10.15 -5.23 -6.93
C ALA A 33 10.93 -4.80 -5.68
N GLY A 34 12.26 -4.84 -5.74
CA GLY A 34 13.14 -4.36 -4.68
C GLY A 34 12.96 -2.87 -4.42
N TRP A 35 12.88 -2.05 -5.47
CA TRP A 35 12.69 -0.60 -5.37
C TRP A 35 11.31 -0.24 -4.82
N VAL A 36 10.25 -0.91 -5.30
CA VAL A 36 8.89 -0.75 -4.77
C VAL A 36 8.84 -1.16 -3.29
N ARG A 37 9.50 -2.25 -2.93
CA ARG A 37 9.54 -2.73 -1.55
C ARG A 37 10.31 -1.78 -0.64
N ALA A 38 11.44 -1.23 -1.10
CA ALA A 38 12.20 -0.23 -0.37
C ALA A 38 11.38 1.04 -0.16
N LEU A 39 10.70 1.54 -1.19
CA LEU A 39 9.83 2.72 -1.06
C LEU A 39 8.68 2.45 -0.08
N ARG A 40 8.07 1.27 -0.16
CA ARG A 40 6.99 0.87 0.75
C ARG A 40 7.48 0.67 2.18
N SER A 41 8.69 0.15 2.40
CA SER A 41 9.25 0.01 3.74
C SER A 41 9.61 1.37 4.34
N LEU A 42 10.13 2.31 3.54
CA LEU A 42 10.39 3.67 4.02
C LEU A 42 9.08 4.37 4.41
N ALA A 43 8.04 4.27 3.55
CA ALA A 43 6.72 4.80 3.88
C ALA A 43 6.11 4.12 5.11
N ALA A 44 6.28 2.80 5.27
CA ALA A 44 5.78 2.06 6.43
C ALA A 44 6.55 2.44 7.72
N ASN A 45 7.86 2.63 7.66
CA ASN A 45 8.65 3.05 8.82
C ASN A 45 8.27 4.47 9.27
N VAL A 46 8.19 5.42 8.32
CA VAL A 46 7.75 6.79 8.61
C VAL A 46 6.32 6.80 9.15
N GLN A 47 5.41 6.01 8.57
CA GLN A 47 4.06 5.83 9.12
C GLN A 47 4.10 5.22 10.52
N ASN A 48 4.98 4.26 10.81
CA ASN A 48 5.05 3.64 12.13
C ASN A 48 5.57 4.62 13.19
N GLU A 49 6.61 5.41 12.89
CA GLU A 49 7.12 6.43 13.81
C GLU A 49 6.11 7.57 14.00
N LEU A 50 5.53 8.08 12.90
CA LEU A 50 4.49 9.10 12.97
C LEU A 50 3.22 8.58 13.62
N THR A 51 2.82 7.33 13.38
CA THR A 51 1.66 6.73 14.06
C THR A 51 1.99 6.52 15.53
N GLN A 52 3.22 6.24 15.93
CA GLN A 52 3.51 6.10 17.36
C GLN A 52 3.31 7.43 18.11
N GLU A 53 3.63 8.57 17.49
CA GLU A 53 3.38 9.89 18.07
C GLU A 53 1.96 10.43 17.80
N LEU A 54 1.47 10.34 16.57
CA LEU A 54 0.14 10.78 16.15
C LEU A 54 -0.97 9.90 16.72
N LYS A 55 -0.77 8.59 16.90
CA LYS A 55 -1.77 7.72 17.54
C LYS A 55 -1.90 8.06 19.02
N LEU A 56 -0.85 8.58 19.69
CA LEU A 56 -1.03 9.12 21.04
C LEU A 56 -1.92 10.38 21.04
N GLN A 57 -1.77 11.26 20.04
CA GLN A 57 -2.62 12.44 19.87
C GLN A 57 -4.04 12.10 19.39
N GLU A 58 -4.20 11.23 18.40
CA GLU A 58 -5.48 10.75 17.89
C GLU A 58 -6.22 9.90 18.92
N LEU A 59 -5.53 9.10 19.74
CA LEU A 59 -6.16 8.40 20.86
C LEU A 59 -6.70 9.41 21.88
N GLN A 60 -5.95 10.47 22.21
CA GLN A 60 -6.46 11.53 23.07
C GLN A 60 -7.63 12.30 22.45
N GLU A 61 -7.57 12.67 21.17
CA GLU A 61 -8.67 13.34 20.49
C GLU A 61 -9.91 12.45 20.32
N SER A 62 -9.71 11.16 20.03
CA SER A 62 -10.79 10.18 19.91
C SER A 62 -11.43 9.91 21.27
N LEU A 63 -10.63 9.78 22.34
CA LEU A 63 -11.13 9.66 23.70
C LEU A 63 -11.86 10.94 24.13
N LYS A 64 -11.30 12.12 23.86
CA LYS A 64 -11.93 13.41 24.16
C LYS A 64 -13.23 13.60 23.39
N LYS A 65 -13.30 13.24 22.11
CA LYS A 65 -14.54 13.26 21.30
C LYS A 65 -15.58 12.26 21.80
N VAL A 66 -15.16 11.09 22.26
CA VAL A 66 -16.06 10.08 22.83
C VAL A 66 -16.59 10.57 24.18
N GLU A 67 -15.75 11.22 24.98
CA GLU A 67 -16.13 11.80 26.27
C GLU A 67 -17.07 12.99 26.10
N GLU A 68 -16.76 13.96 25.24
CA GLU A 68 -17.67 15.07 24.88
C GLU A 68 -19.03 14.56 24.38
N LYS A 69 -19.02 13.51 23.55
CA LYS A 69 -20.27 12.90 23.07
C LYS A 69 -21.02 12.13 24.15
N ARG A 70 -20.37 11.65 25.21
CA ARG A 70 -21.07 11.08 26.37
C ARG A 70 -21.63 12.16 27.30
N ILE A 71 -20.91 13.27 27.49
CA ILE A 71 -21.34 14.37 28.36
C ILE A 71 -22.58 15.07 27.78
N CYS A 72 -22.64 15.28 26.45
CA CYS A 72 -23.83 15.84 25.79
C CYS A 72 -25.03 14.87 25.68
N LYS A 73 -24.87 13.59 26.03
CA LYS A 73 -25.97 12.61 26.01
C LYS A 73 -26.59 12.36 27.39
N HIS A 74 -26.06 12.97 28.45
CA HIS A 74 -26.47 12.69 29.83
C HIS A 74 -27.13 13.87 30.59
N TYR A 75 -27.48 14.99 29.95
CA TYR A 75 -28.36 15.98 30.58
C TYR A 75 -29.68 16.13 29.81
N PRO A 76 -30.73 15.39 30.21
CA PRO A 76 -32.09 15.85 29.93
C PRO A 76 -32.29 17.18 30.66
N LEU A 77 -32.76 18.18 29.91
CA LEU A 77 -33.43 19.35 30.49
C LEU A 77 -34.62 18.86 31.32
N SER A 78 -34.57 19.12 32.63
CA SER A 78 -35.74 19.24 33.51
C SER A 78 -35.35 20.03 34.75
#